data_AF-A0A9X3A6C5-F1
#
_entry.id   AF-A0A9X3A6C5-F1
#
_cell.length_a   1.000
_cell.length_b   1.000
_cell.length_c   1.000
_cell.angle_alpha   90.00
_cell.angle_beta   90.00
_cell.angle_gamma   90.00
#
_symmetry.space_group_name_H-M   'P 1'
#
loop_
_entity.id
_entity.type
_entity.pdbx_description
1 polymer ?
#
loop_
_entity_poly.entity_id
_entity_poly.type
_entity_poly.pdbx_seq_one_letter_code
_entity_poly.pdbx_strand_id
1 'polypeptide(L)'
;MSAVTTRFDQQMMSRAEVASVLAMIAHFRGQAPGEADVRAWRSALAGYSLGECHAAVLAAGKVTDRITPAEIIQRIKSARRYTEARTPRRRPTDNDRALFAAAGRRGIAAVYAAAGWTRADPSRATDALGHTCPVCGALPGVTCRRTTRLRNGGRETRDLHSRAHPSRLDAVTTTPGATA
;
A
#
# COMPACT_ATOMS: atom_id res chain seq x y z
N MET A 1 -19.63 -24.24 4.43
CA MET A 1 -18.93 -22.94 4.37
C MET A 1 -18.42 -22.62 5.77
N SER A 2 -17.23 -23.12 6.10
CA SER A 2 -16.67 -23.01 7.44
C SER A 2 -15.97 -21.66 7.59
N ALA A 3 -16.45 -20.85 8.53
CA ALA A 3 -15.78 -19.61 8.93
C ALA A 3 -14.43 -19.97 9.54
N VAL A 4 -13.34 -19.61 8.84
CA VAL A 4 -11.99 -19.58 9.41
C VAL A 4 -11.98 -18.46 10.43
N THR A 5 -12.40 -18.81 11.65
CA THR A 5 -12.24 -17.96 12.82
C THR A 5 -10.79 -18.10 13.21
N THR A 6 -9.92 -17.27 12.64
CA THR A 6 -8.56 -17.10 13.15
C THR A 6 -8.72 -16.54 14.57
N ARG A 7 -8.83 -17.43 15.56
CA ARG A 7 -8.46 -17.13 16.94
C ARG A 7 -7.00 -16.72 16.85
N PHE A 8 -6.75 -15.42 16.69
CA PHE A 8 -5.57 -14.84 17.29
C PHE A 8 -5.76 -15.10 18.77
N ASP A 9 -5.13 -16.16 19.26
CA ASP A 9 -4.96 -16.36 20.69
C ASP A 9 -4.61 -14.99 21.27
N GLN A 10 -5.41 -14.55 22.24
CA GLN A 10 -5.16 -13.35 23.00
C GLN A 10 -3.88 -13.59 23.79
N GLN A 11 -2.75 -13.49 23.10
CA GLN A 11 -1.44 -13.72 23.65
C GLN A 11 -1.22 -12.57 24.62
N MET A 12 -1.36 -12.89 25.91
CA MET A 12 -1.12 -11.90 26.95
C MET A 12 0.31 -11.40 26.79
N MET A 13 0.46 -10.09 26.70
CA MET A 13 1.78 -9.47 26.64
C MET A 13 2.66 -9.99 27.79
N SER A 14 3.86 -10.44 27.42
CA SER A 14 4.90 -10.82 28.34
C SER A 14 5.36 -9.61 29.18
N ARG A 15 6.02 -9.89 30.30
CA ARG A 15 6.58 -8.86 31.17
C ARG A 15 7.56 -7.94 30.41
N ALA A 16 8.38 -8.52 29.53
CA ALA A 16 9.34 -7.77 28.72
C ALA A 16 8.66 -6.81 27.73
N GLU A 17 7.57 -7.24 27.11
CA GLU A 17 6.79 -6.41 26.19
C GLU A 17 6.13 -5.22 26.89
N VAL A 18 5.58 -5.44 28.08
CA VAL A 18 5.01 -4.34 28.90
C VAL A 18 6.10 -3.38 29.37
N ALA A 19 7.26 -3.91 29.79
CA ALA A 19 8.41 -3.08 30.16
C ALA A 19 8.90 -2.22 28.98
N SER A 20 8.88 -2.75 27.75
CA SER A 20 9.21 -1.98 26.54
C SER A 20 8.23 -0.83 26.30
N VAL A 21 6.92 -1.05 26.46
CA VAL A 21 5.91 0.02 26.36
C VAL A 21 6.15 1.09 27.42
N LEU A 22 6.42 0.70 28.66
CA LEU A 22 6.67 1.63 29.76
C LEU A 22 7.98 2.41 29.58
N ALA A 23 9.04 1.79 29.05
CA ALA A 23 10.28 2.48 28.69
C ALA A 23 10.05 3.55 27.61
N MET A 24 9.19 3.27 26.62
CA MET A 24 8.79 4.26 25.61
C MET A 24 8.02 5.42 26.25
N ILE A 25 7.17 5.17 27.25
CA ILE A 25 6.45 6.22 27.98
C ILE A 25 7.40 7.02 28.88
N ALA A 26 8.37 6.36 29.52
CA ALA A 26 9.37 7.00 30.35
C ALA A 26 10.20 8.02 29.56
N HIS A 27 10.44 7.78 28.27
CA HIS A 27 11.06 8.77 27.38
C HIS A 27 10.30 10.11 27.35
N PHE A 28 8.96 10.08 27.44
CA PHE A 28 8.13 11.28 27.45
C PHE A 28 7.95 11.89 28.86
N ARG A 29 8.22 11.13 29.93
CA ARG A 29 7.90 11.52 31.32
C ARG A 29 9.08 11.70 32.26
N GLY A 30 10.26 11.20 31.91
CA GLY A 30 11.45 11.24 32.75
C GLY A 30 11.40 10.36 34.01
N GLN A 31 10.34 9.57 34.21
CA GLN A 31 10.19 8.67 35.36
C GLN A 31 10.36 7.21 34.95
N ALA A 32 11.25 6.50 35.63
CA ALA A 32 11.44 5.06 35.44
C ALA A 32 10.25 4.27 36.03
N PRO A 33 9.67 3.32 35.28
CA PRO A 33 8.57 2.49 35.76
C PRO A 33 9.03 1.50 36.85
N GLY A 34 8.23 1.35 37.90
CA GLY A 34 8.46 0.32 38.92
C GLY A 34 7.84 -1.04 38.56
N GLU A 35 8.19 -2.09 39.29
CA GLU A 35 7.63 -3.44 39.09
C GLU A 35 6.11 -3.50 39.36
N ALA A 36 5.61 -2.62 40.23
CA ALA A 36 4.17 -2.46 40.47
C ALA A 36 3.46 -1.90 39.22
N ASP A 37 4.08 -0.93 38.54
CA ASP A 37 3.56 -0.36 37.29
C ASP A 37 3.53 -1.43 36.20
N VAL A 38 4.60 -2.21 36.04
CA VAL A 38 4.66 -3.31 35.07
C VAL A 38 3.50 -4.30 35.28
N ARG A 39 3.21 -4.68 36.53
CA ARG A 39 2.09 -5.58 36.85
C ARG A 39 0.72 -4.95 36.54
N ALA A 40 0.50 -3.71 36.95
CA ALA A 40 -0.75 -2.99 36.71
C ALA A 40 -1.01 -2.76 35.21
N TRP A 41 0.04 -2.45 34.45
CA TRP A 41 -0.05 -2.26 33.00
C TRP A 41 -0.29 -3.56 32.25
N ARG A 42 0.33 -4.66 32.70
CA ARG A 42 0.13 -5.98 32.11
C ARG A 42 -1.32 -6.45 32.22
N SER A 43 -1.96 -6.25 33.38
CA SER A 43 -3.37 -6.60 33.56
C SER A 43 -4.28 -5.69 32.73
N ALA A 44 -4.00 -4.38 32.70
CA ALA A 44 -4.80 -3.42 31.95
C ALA A 44 -4.75 -3.62 30.43
N LEU A 45 -3.58 -4.00 29.89
CA LEU A 45 -3.35 -4.18 28.45
C LEU A 45 -3.58 -5.63 27.97
N ALA A 46 -4.17 -6.49 28.80
CA ALA A 46 -4.53 -7.84 28.40
C ALA A 46 -5.46 -7.82 27.17
N GLY A 47 -5.12 -8.59 26.13
CA GLY A 47 -5.90 -8.69 24.90
C GLY A 47 -5.54 -7.65 23.81
N TYR A 48 -4.53 -6.81 24.04
CA TYR A 48 -3.95 -5.93 23.02
C TYR A 48 -2.55 -6.39 22.64
N SER A 49 -2.19 -6.18 21.37
CA SER A 49 -0.85 -6.53 20.88
C SER A 49 0.19 -5.46 21.22
N LEU A 50 1.47 -5.85 21.28
CA LEU A 50 2.58 -4.91 21.48
C LEU A 50 2.58 -3.79 20.42
N GLY A 51 2.36 -4.14 19.15
CA GLY A 51 2.34 -3.18 18.05
C GLY A 51 1.24 -2.13 18.19
N GLU A 52 0.05 -2.52 18.64
CA GLU A 52 -1.05 -1.59 18.91
C GLU A 52 -0.72 -0.65 20.07
N CYS A 53 -0.12 -1.18 21.14
CA CYS A 53 0.32 -0.40 22.29
C CYS A 53 1.40 0.62 21.91
N HIS A 54 2.44 0.23 21.15
CA HIS A 54 3.48 1.14 20.67
C HIS A 54 2.92 2.25 19.78
N ALA A 55 2.07 1.90 18.81
CA ALA A 55 1.45 2.89 17.92
C ALA A 55 0.59 3.89 18.70
N ALA A 56 -0.17 3.42 19.70
CA ALA A 56 -0.98 4.28 20.55
C ALA A 56 -0.15 5.22 21.43
N VAL A 57 0.98 4.75 21.99
CA VAL A 57 1.92 5.58 22.75
C VAL A 57 2.53 6.68 21.88
N LEU A 58 3.02 6.34 20.68
CA LEU A 58 3.58 7.32 19.74
C LEU A 58 2.56 8.37 19.31
N ALA A 59 1.30 7.97 19.13
CA ALA A 59 0.23 8.90 18.84
C ALA A 59 -0.10 9.81 20.04
N ALA A 60 0.04 9.30 21.27
CA ALA A 60 -0.31 10.02 22.50
C ALA A 60 0.77 11.04 22.91
N GLY A 61 2.05 10.68 22.78
CA GLY A 61 3.17 11.55 23.12
C GLY A 61 3.24 12.87 22.32
N LYS A 62 2.46 12.99 21.23
CA LYS A 62 2.33 14.24 20.45
C LYS A 62 1.30 15.21 21.00
N VAL A 63 0.41 14.77 21.88
CA VAL A 63 -0.82 15.51 22.26
C VAL A 63 -0.93 15.68 23.76
N THR A 64 -0.44 14.73 24.55
CA THR A 64 -0.67 14.70 25.99
C THR A 64 0.60 14.31 26.74
N ASP A 65 0.94 15.05 27.79
CA ASP A 65 2.04 14.72 28.70
C ASP A 65 1.71 13.50 29.59
N ARG A 66 0.42 13.17 29.73
CA ARG A 66 -0.05 12.10 30.62
C ARG A 66 -0.60 10.88 29.85
N ILE A 67 0.30 9.96 29.47
CA ILE A 67 -0.09 8.65 28.90
C ILE A 67 -0.50 7.65 30.01
N THR A 68 -1.73 7.15 29.96
CA THR A 68 -2.25 6.12 30.89
C THR A 68 -2.68 4.87 30.13
N PRO A 69 -2.85 3.70 30.79
CA PRO A 69 -3.38 2.51 30.12
C PRO A 69 -4.75 2.75 29.48
N ALA A 70 -5.63 3.47 30.16
CA ALA A 70 -6.96 3.79 29.67
C ALA A 70 -6.93 4.61 28.37
N GLU A 71 -6.01 5.58 28.29
CA GLU A 71 -5.82 6.41 27.09
C GLU A 71 -5.31 5.57 25.90
N ILE A 72 -4.36 4.68 26.13
CA ILE A 72 -3.85 3.75 25.11
C ILE A 72 -4.99 2.86 24.60
N ILE A 73 -5.78 2.28 25.50
CA ILE A 73 -6.91 1.42 25.16
C ILE A 73 -7.94 2.17 24.30
N GLN A 74 -8.30 3.41 24.70
CA GLN A 74 -9.23 4.25 23.94
C GLN A 74 -8.72 4.54 22.53
N ARG A 75 -7.43 4.84 22.39
CA ARG A 75 -6.79 5.08 21.09
C ARG A 75 -6.76 3.84 20.22
N ILE A 76 -6.43 2.67 20.77
CA ILE A 76 -6.46 1.41 20.03
C ILE A 76 -7.88 1.12 19.54
N LYS A 77 -8.89 1.25 20.42
CA LYS A 77 -10.30 1.07 20.04
C LYS A 77 -10.74 2.03 18.94
N SER A 78 -10.35 3.30 19.04
CA SER A 78 -10.66 4.31 18.03
C SER A 78 -9.98 4.01 16.70
N ALA A 79 -8.72 3.58 16.71
CA ALA A 79 -7.98 3.19 15.52
C ALA A 79 -8.58 1.94 14.85
N ARG A 80 -9.01 0.94 15.63
CA ARG A 80 -9.72 -0.24 15.12
C ARG A 80 -11.02 0.17 14.43
N ARG A 81 -11.86 1.00 15.09
CA ARG A 81 -13.11 1.53 14.51
C ARG A 81 -12.86 2.31 13.22
N TYR A 82 -11.83 3.16 13.20
CA TYR A 82 -11.46 3.91 12.00
C TYR A 82 -11.03 2.98 10.87
N THR A 83 -10.25 1.94 11.16
CA THR A 83 -9.82 0.94 10.18
C THR A 83 -11.01 0.14 9.64
N GLU A 84 -11.92 -0.30 10.52
CA GLU A 84 -13.16 -0.98 10.13
C GLU A 84 -14.05 -0.10 9.25
N ALA A 85 -14.15 1.20 9.54
CA ALA A 85 -14.89 2.16 8.73
C ALA A 85 -14.21 2.46 7.38
N ARG A 86 -12.87 2.48 7.35
CA ARG A 86 -12.08 2.78 6.15
C ARG A 86 -11.99 1.62 5.17
N THR A 87 -12.18 0.38 5.63
CA THR A 87 -12.17 -0.78 4.76
C THR A 87 -13.43 -0.74 3.88
N PRO A 88 -13.33 -0.48 2.56
CA PRO A 88 -14.51 -0.46 1.71
C PRO A 88 -15.07 -1.88 1.68
N ARG A 89 -16.17 -2.11 2.41
CA ARG A 89 -16.93 -3.38 2.38
C ARG A 89 -17.56 -3.64 1.01
N ARG A 90 -17.52 -2.67 0.10
CA ARG A 90 -17.99 -2.79 -1.28
C ARG A 90 -16.83 -3.07 -2.23
N ARG A 91 -16.99 -4.08 -3.08
CA ARG A 91 -16.07 -4.36 -4.20
C ARG A 91 -15.94 -3.09 -5.07
N PRO A 92 -14.72 -2.62 -5.39
CA PRO A 92 -14.53 -1.44 -6.22
C PRO A 92 -15.22 -1.61 -7.58
N THR A 93 -16.02 -0.62 -7.95
CA THR A 93 -16.62 -0.51 -9.29
C THR A 93 -15.53 -0.22 -10.33
N ASP A 94 -15.85 -0.35 -11.61
CA ASP A 94 -14.88 -0.02 -12.67
C ASP A 94 -14.54 1.48 -12.68
N ASN A 95 -15.49 2.34 -12.33
CA ASN A 95 -15.24 3.78 -12.12
C ASN A 95 -14.29 4.04 -10.95
N ASP A 96 -14.46 3.35 -9.82
CA ASP A 96 -13.53 3.45 -8.69
C ASP A 96 -12.12 3.03 -9.11
N ARG A 97 -12.00 1.94 -9.86
CA ARG A 97 -10.70 1.47 -10.38
C ARG A 97 -10.07 2.50 -11.32
N ALA A 98 -10.85 3.10 -12.22
CA ALA A 98 -10.35 4.14 -13.11
C ALA A 98 -9.87 5.38 -12.34
N LEU A 99 -10.64 5.82 -11.34
CA LEU A 99 -10.30 6.94 -10.46
C LEU A 99 -9.01 6.67 -9.67
N PHE A 100 -8.92 5.50 -9.01
CA PHE A 100 -7.74 5.10 -8.25
C PHE A 100 -6.51 4.91 -9.16
N ALA A 101 -6.68 4.38 -10.37
CA ALA A 101 -5.59 4.28 -11.34
C ALA A 101 -5.09 5.67 -11.75
N ALA A 102 -5.99 6.64 -11.97
CA ALA A 102 -5.61 8.02 -12.29
C ALA A 102 -4.88 8.70 -11.12
N ALA A 103 -5.37 8.53 -9.89
CA ALA A 103 -4.70 9.04 -8.69
C ALA A 103 -3.30 8.39 -8.51
N GLY A 104 -3.19 7.08 -8.71
CA GLY A 104 -1.92 6.35 -8.67
C GLY A 104 -0.93 6.85 -9.72
N ARG A 105 -1.36 7.08 -10.96
CA ARG A 105 -0.52 7.65 -12.02
C ARG A 105 0.06 9.02 -11.62
N ARG A 106 -0.76 9.90 -11.03
CA ARG A 106 -0.31 11.22 -10.57
C ARG A 106 0.73 11.12 -9.45
N GLY A 107 0.48 10.26 -8.45
CA GLY A 107 1.41 10.05 -7.35
C GLY A 107 2.77 9.51 -7.82
N ILE A 108 2.76 8.51 -8.72
CA ILE A 108 3.99 7.97 -9.29
C ILE A 108 4.72 9.05 -10.11
N ALA A 109 4.01 9.85 -10.92
CA ALA A 109 4.64 10.93 -11.68
C ALA A 109 5.34 11.95 -10.77
N ALA A 110 4.71 12.33 -9.65
CA ALA A 110 5.31 13.25 -8.68
C ALA A 110 6.59 12.68 -8.04
N VAL A 111 6.62 11.38 -7.70
CA VAL A 111 7.82 10.70 -7.17
C VAL A 111 8.96 10.72 -8.19
N TYR A 112 8.67 10.40 -9.46
CA TYR A 112 9.67 10.41 -10.52
C TYR A 112 10.25 11.82 -10.74
N ALA A 113 9.39 12.85 -10.73
CA ALA A 113 9.82 14.24 -10.82
C ALA A 113 10.72 14.64 -9.65
N ALA A 114 10.34 14.30 -8.42
CA ALA A 114 11.12 14.61 -7.21
C ALA A 114 12.47 13.89 -7.18
N ALA A 115 12.54 12.66 -7.70
CA ALA A 115 13.76 11.86 -7.78
C ALA A 115 14.70 12.30 -8.92
N GLY A 116 14.29 13.22 -9.79
CA GLY A 116 15.04 13.58 -10.99
C GLY A 116 15.13 12.43 -12.01
N TRP A 117 14.28 11.41 -11.88
CA TRP A 117 14.24 10.28 -12.81
C TRP A 117 13.43 10.68 -14.04
N THR A 118 14.12 11.01 -15.12
CA THR A 118 13.52 10.98 -16.45
C THR A 118 13.15 9.54 -16.77
N ARG A 119 11.86 9.24 -16.83
CA ARG A 119 11.43 8.02 -17.52
C ARG A 119 12.02 8.08 -18.93
N ALA A 120 12.60 6.96 -19.39
CA ALA A 120 12.83 6.79 -20.81
C ALA A 120 11.49 7.03 -21.50
N ASP A 121 11.47 8.02 -22.37
CA ASP A 121 10.31 8.64 -23.00
C ASP A 121 8.94 7.94 -22.76
N PRO A 122 8.18 8.36 -21.71
CA PRO A 122 6.92 7.70 -21.36
C PRO A 122 5.83 7.92 -22.40
N SER A 123 5.99 8.87 -23.33
CA SER A 123 5.02 9.13 -24.40
C SER A 123 4.94 7.91 -25.31
N ARG A 124 6.06 7.41 -25.83
CA ARG A 124 6.09 6.27 -26.76
C ARG A 124 5.40 5.01 -26.21
N ALA A 125 5.60 4.70 -24.93
CA ALA A 125 4.95 3.56 -24.29
C ALA A 125 3.45 3.81 -24.04
N THR A 126 3.07 5.03 -23.65
CA THR A 126 1.68 5.41 -23.39
C THR A 126 0.88 5.50 -24.69
N ASP A 127 1.45 6.08 -25.72
CA ASP A 127 0.88 6.26 -27.05
C ASP A 127 0.71 4.90 -27.75
N ALA A 128 1.67 3.98 -27.59
CA ALA A 128 1.56 2.63 -28.13
C ALA A 128 0.40 1.85 -27.50
N LEU A 129 0.11 2.08 -26.21
CA LEU A 129 -1.06 1.52 -25.57
C LEU A 129 -2.36 2.11 -26.12
N GLY A 130 -2.34 3.24 -26.85
CA GLY A 130 -3.51 3.81 -27.52
C GLY A 130 -4.03 2.99 -28.72
N HIS A 131 -3.23 2.08 -29.28
CA HIS A 131 -3.58 1.31 -30.47
C HIS A 131 -3.74 -0.18 -30.17
N THR A 132 -4.53 -0.94 -30.94
CA THR A 132 -4.62 -2.40 -30.80
C THR A 132 -3.29 -3.07 -31.18
N CYS A 133 -2.83 -4.03 -30.39
CA CYS A 133 -1.60 -4.76 -30.68
C CYS A 133 -1.80 -5.78 -31.82
N PRO A 134 -1.07 -5.68 -32.95
CA PRO A 134 -1.22 -6.61 -34.08
C PRO A 134 -0.73 -8.04 -33.75
N VAL A 135 0.11 -8.16 -32.73
CA VAL A 135 0.76 -9.43 -32.31
C VAL A 135 -0.16 -10.28 -31.44
N CYS A 136 -0.68 -9.69 -30.36
CA CYS A 136 -1.38 -10.42 -29.32
C CYS A 136 -2.86 -10.03 -29.18
N GLY A 137 -3.34 -9.11 -30.03
CA GLY A 137 -4.72 -8.61 -30.00
C GLY A 137 -5.06 -7.77 -28.75
N ALA A 138 -4.06 -7.33 -27.98
CA ALA A 138 -4.30 -6.49 -26.81
C ALA A 138 -4.97 -5.17 -27.23
N LEU A 139 -6.12 -4.87 -26.61
CA LEU A 139 -6.91 -3.67 -26.87
C LEU A 139 -6.21 -2.39 -26.39
N PRO A 140 -6.66 -1.20 -26.84
CA PRO A 140 -6.22 0.08 -26.30
C PRO A 140 -6.31 0.14 -24.77
N GLY A 141 -5.29 0.73 -24.13
CA GLY A 141 -5.15 0.82 -22.67
C GLY A 141 -4.72 -0.49 -21.98
N VAL A 142 -4.68 -1.62 -22.68
CA VAL A 142 -4.32 -2.92 -22.12
C VAL A 142 -2.89 -3.30 -22.49
N THR A 143 -2.09 -3.72 -21.51
CA THR A 143 -0.70 -4.17 -21.74
C THR A 143 -0.65 -5.46 -22.56
N CYS A 144 0.40 -5.61 -23.37
CA CYS A 144 0.56 -6.80 -24.21
C CYS A 144 0.81 -8.05 -23.34
N ARG A 145 0.13 -9.17 -23.67
CA ARG A 145 0.39 -10.48 -23.03
C ARG A 145 1.74 -11.02 -23.51
N ARG A 146 2.40 -11.87 -22.71
CA ARG A 146 3.56 -12.64 -23.20
C ARG A 146 3.05 -13.64 -24.24
N THR A 147 3.38 -13.42 -25.50
CA THR A 147 3.12 -14.39 -26.57
C THR A 147 4.36 -15.24 -26.79
N THR A 148 4.16 -16.54 -26.99
CA THR A 148 5.24 -17.49 -27.31
C THR A 148 5.52 -17.58 -28.81
N ARG A 149 4.56 -17.19 -29.68
CA ARG A 149 4.68 -17.15 -31.15
C ARG A 149 3.75 -16.11 -31.77
N LEU A 150 4.23 -15.43 -32.82
CA LEU A 150 3.43 -14.59 -33.72
C LEU A 150 2.69 -15.42 -34.79
N ARG A 151 1.70 -14.82 -35.45
CA ARG A 151 0.97 -15.41 -36.60
C ARG A 151 1.87 -15.65 -37.84
N ASN A 152 3.00 -14.96 -37.93
CA ASN A 152 4.02 -15.07 -38.99
C ASN A 152 5.23 -15.94 -38.59
N GLY A 153 5.17 -16.66 -37.46
CA GLY A 153 6.24 -17.54 -36.99
C GLY A 153 7.40 -16.85 -36.25
N GLY A 154 7.43 -15.50 -36.20
CA GLY A 154 8.44 -14.76 -35.46
C GLY A 154 8.26 -14.83 -33.93
N ARG A 155 9.35 -14.59 -33.18
CA ARG A 155 9.32 -14.32 -31.74
C ARG A 155 9.54 -12.83 -31.51
N GLU A 156 8.52 -12.12 -31.05
CA GLU A 156 8.70 -10.77 -30.51
C GLU A 156 8.70 -10.82 -28.98
N THR A 157 9.84 -10.48 -28.39
CA THR A 157 9.94 -10.25 -26.95
C THR A 157 9.41 -8.85 -26.67
N ARG A 158 8.48 -8.74 -25.74
CA ARG A 158 7.99 -7.43 -25.26
C ARG A 158 9.18 -6.59 -24.78
N ASP A 159 9.15 -5.31 -25.11
CA ASP A 159 10.08 -4.37 -24.52
C ASP A 159 9.93 -4.37 -23.00
N LEU A 160 11.07 -4.40 -22.30
CA LEU A 160 11.10 -4.57 -20.85
C LEU A 160 10.52 -3.34 -20.14
N HIS A 161 10.65 -2.16 -20.74
CA HIS A 161 10.24 -0.89 -20.16
C HIS A 161 8.74 -0.62 -20.36
N SER A 162 8.27 -0.66 -21.60
CA SER A 162 6.88 -0.38 -21.98
C SER A 162 5.92 -1.56 -21.79
N ARG A 163 6.45 -2.79 -21.67
CA ARG A 163 5.67 -4.04 -21.69
C ARG A 163 4.81 -4.21 -22.95
N ALA A 164 5.06 -3.42 -24.00
CA ALA A 164 4.41 -3.53 -25.30
C ALA A 164 5.27 -4.40 -26.24
N HIS A 165 4.66 -4.94 -27.30
CA HIS A 165 5.44 -5.58 -28.37
C HIS A 165 6.05 -4.50 -29.27
N PRO A 166 7.27 -4.70 -29.81
CA PRO A 166 7.90 -3.77 -30.76
C PRO A 166 6.96 -3.35 -31.89
N SER A 167 6.24 -4.29 -32.50
CA SER A 167 5.24 -4.01 -33.54
C SER A 167 4.14 -3.02 -33.12
N ARG A 168 3.80 -2.93 -31.83
CA ARG A 168 2.84 -1.94 -31.30
C ARG A 168 3.51 -0.59 -31.02
N LEU A 169 4.78 -0.59 -30.62
CA LEU A 169 5.58 0.62 -30.43
C LEU A 169 5.91 1.29 -31.77
N ASP A 170 6.14 0.49 -32.80
CA ASP A 170 6.50 0.99 -34.13
C ASP A 170 5.33 1.67 -34.82
N ALA A 171 4.10 1.20 -34.59
CA ALA A 171 2.87 1.84 -35.08
C ALA A 171 2.71 3.30 -34.61
N VAL A 172 3.31 3.67 -33.46
CA VAL A 172 3.34 5.07 -32.98
C VAL A 172 4.29 5.91 -33.82
N THR A 173 5.45 5.35 -34.18
CA THR A 173 6.47 6.03 -35.00
C THR A 173 6.08 6.17 -36.47
N THR A 174 5.24 5.27 -37.00
CA THR A 174 4.83 5.29 -38.42
C THR A 174 3.58 6.14 -38.68
N THR A 175 3.13 6.98 -37.74
CA THR A 175 2.07 7.96 -38.01
C THR A 175 2.65 9.38 -38.15
N PRO A 176 3.27 9.74 -39.29
CA PRO A 176 3.38 11.13 -39.71
C PRO A 176 2.06 11.53 -40.41
N GLY A 177 1.59 12.76 -40.14
CA GLY A 177 0.30 13.33 -40.54
C GLY A 177 -0.34 12.80 -41.83
N ALA A 178 -1.55 12.24 -41.69
CA ALA A 178 -2.53 12.13 -42.76
C ALA A 178 -3.53 13.29 -42.64
N THR A 179 -3.06 14.50 -42.94
CA THR A 179 -3.89 15.66 -43.32
C THR A 179 -3.19 16.39 -44.44
N ALA A 180 -3.62 16.10 -45.67
CA ALA A 180 -3.79 17.02 -46.80
C ALA A 180 -4.56 16.27 -47.89
#